data_AF-A0A1G7U8N3-F1
#
_entry.id   AF-A0A1G7U8N3-F1
#
_cell.length_a   1.000
_cell.length_b   1.000
_cell.length_c   1.000
_cell.angle_alpha   90.00
_cell.angle_beta   90.00
_cell.angle_gamma   90.00
#
_symmetry.space_group_name_H-M   'P 1'
#
loop_
_entity.id
_entity.type
_entity.pdbx_description
1 polymer ?
#
loop_
_entity_poly.entity_id
_entity_poly.type
_entity_poly.pdbx_seq_one_letter_code
_entity_poly.pdbx_strand_id
1 'polypeptide(L)'
;MPYLRLRGDFGTGKTRSLLTIGSLCYKPFFASGASTVSPIFHTLDAFRGTLIFDEADFRFSDERSEIVKILNNGNVRGMPVLRTVMNRQREFNPQAFHVFGPKIVASRGRYEDRALESRFITEEMGVRPLRSDIPINLPSTFTEEARELRDKLLLYRFRRRHEVKLDPALVDLTLEPRINQIMLPLLSVVHDVAVQAEVRKAAKRAQESIIAERGLLMEAQVLEVLIEQMLSSNRRVVPVADVTIGMIRRYGTEYDVPISNRWIGSILRKKLNLQTYKSHGVYVVPMAEREKAEMLCQRYGVSVTMDTTSTEAKGDLGTSGTS
;
A
#
# COMPACT_ATOMS: atom_id res chain seq x y z
N MET A 1 -9.38 -9.48 1.54
CA MET A 1 -8.72 -10.15 2.68
C MET A 1 -7.27 -9.66 2.74
N PRO A 2 -6.78 -9.25 3.92
CA PRO A 2 -5.43 -8.74 4.07
C PRO A 2 -4.38 -9.86 3.93
N TYR A 3 -3.19 -9.49 3.49
CA TYR A 3 -1.99 -10.31 3.65
C TYR A 3 -1.12 -9.72 4.76
N LEU A 4 -0.40 -10.57 5.48
CA LEU A 4 0.61 -10.12 6.44
C LEU A 4 1.99 -10.19 5.78
N ARG A 5 2.77 -9.12 5.91
CA ARG A 5 4.17 -9.10 5.51
C ARG A 5 5.06 -8.78 6.69
N LEU A 6 6.09 -9.59 6.86
CA LEU A 6 7.19 -9.35 7.78
C LEU A 6 8.36 -8.80 6.96
N ARG A 7 8.69 -7.52 7.14
CA ARG A 7 9.73 -6.84 6.35
C ARG A 7 10.92 -6.46 7.24
N GLY A 8 12.14 -6.68 6.77
CA GLY A 8 13.34 -6.29 7.52
C GLY A 8 14.59 -7.01 7.05
N ASP A 9 15.75 -6.62 7.56
CA ASP A 9 17.03 -7.19 7.12
C ASP A 9 17.29 -8.60 7.68
N PHE A 10 18.40 -9.25 7.31
CA PHE A 10 18.79 -10.54 7.87
C PHE A 10 18.92 -10.48 9.41
N GLY A 11 18.67 -11.61 10.08
CA GLY A 11 18.78 -11.68 11.55
C GLY A 11 17.64 -11.03 12.35
N THR A 12 16.62 -10.47 11.70
CA THR A 12 15.51 -9.76 12.37
C THR A 12 14.36 -10.66 12.85
N GLY A 13 14.47 -11.98 12.72
CA GLY A 13 13.47 -12.94 13.19
C GLY A 13 12.29 -13.21 12.25
N LYS A 14 12.32 -12.73 10.99
CA LYS A 14 11.22 -12.94 10.01
C LYS A 14 10.81 -14.40 9.84
N THR A 15 11.76 -15.30 9.58
CA THR A 15 11.48 -16.74 9.42
C THR A 15 10.89 -17.34 10.70
N ARG A 16 11.35 -16.92 11.87
CA ARG A 16 10.78 -17.35 13.15
C ARG A 16 9.32 -16.89 13.29
N SER A 17 9.03 -15.63 12.98
CA SER A 17 7.66 -15.11 12.97
C SER A 17 6.76 -15.84 11.95
N LEU A 18 7.27 -16.18 10.76
CA LEU A 18 6.56 -17.02 9.78
C LEU A 18 6.21 -18.39 10.36
N LEU A 19 7.17 -19.07 11.01
CA LEU A 19 6.94 -20.38 11.61
C LEU A 19 5.92 -20.31 12.74
N THR A 20 6.07 -19.34 13.65
CA THR A 20 5.19 -19.18 14.82
C THR A 20 3.77 -18.79 14.43
N ILE A 21 3.59 -17.81 13.54
CA ILE A 21 2.24 -17.39 13.11
C ILE A 21 1.66 -18.43 12.15
N GLY A 22 2.47 -18.93 11.22
CA GLY A 22 2.07 -19.92 10.22
C GLY A 22 1.58 -21.22 10.85
N SER A 23 2.20 -21.68 11.95
CA SER A 23 1.76 -22.89 12.65
C SER A 23 0.35 -22.76 13.25
N LEU A 24 -0.17 -21.55 13.47
CA LEU A 24 -1.52 -21.31 13.99
C LEU A 24 -2.57 -21.14 12.89
N CYS A 25 -2.13 -20.97 11.65
CA CYS A 25 -3.02 -20.64 10.54
C CYS A 25 -3.89 -21.83 10.10
N TYR A 26 -4.97 -21.54 9.35
CA TYR A 26 -5.82 -22.59 8.80
C TYR A 26 -5.14 -23.27 7.61
N LYS A 27 -4.89 -24.59 7.74
CA LYS A 27 -4.22 -25.43 6.73
C LYS A 27 -2.99 -24.72 6.15
N PRO A 28 -1.98 -24.42 6.98
CA PRO A 28 -0.81 -23.71 6.51
C PRO A 28 -0.01 -24.65 5.61
N PHE A 29 0.56 -24.10 4.54
CA PHE A 29 1.63 -24.75 3.82
C PHE A 29 2.75 -23.75 3.59
N PHE A 30 3.97 -24.23 3.76
CA PHE A 30 5.17 -23.43 3.67
C PHE A 30 5.78 -23.59 2.28
N ALA A 31 6.10 -22.48 1.65
CA ALA A 31 6.89 -22.44 0.44
C ALA A 31 8.00 -21.40 0.60
N SER A 32 9.07 -21.56 -0.18
CA SER A 32 10.22 -20.64 -0.17
C SER A 32 10.45 -20.12 -1.58
N GLY A 33 11.28 -19.07 -1.71
CA GLY A 33 11.75 -18.58 -3.01
C GLY A 33 12.42 -19.64 -3.88
N ALA A 34 12.88 -20.76 -3.30
CA ALA A 34 13.45 -21.91 -4.02
C ALA A 34 12.40 -22.92 -4.52
N SER A 35 11.13 -22.79 -4.12
CA SER A 35 10.06 -23.70 -4.55
C SER A 35 9.58 -23.34 -5.96
N THR A 36 9.39 -24.34 -6.82
CA THR A 36 8.76 -24.11 -8.12
C THR A 36 7.31 -23.63 -7.94
N VAL A 37 6.81 -22.83 -8.87
CA VAL A 37 5.51 -22.16 -8.69
C VAL A 37 4.33 -23.12 -8.88
N SER A 38 4.48 -24.17 -9.69
CA SER A 38 3.39 -25.11 -10.00
C SER A 38 2.80 -25.79 -8.74
N PRO A 39 3.60 -26.40 -7.84
CA PRO A 39 3.11 -26.93 -6.57
C PRO A 39 2.30 -25.93 -5.72
N ILE A 40 2.67 -24.65 -5.74
CA ILE A 40 1.96 -23.60 -5.00
C ILE A 40 0.53 -23.43 -5.53
N PHE A 41 0.35 -23.39 -6.86
CA PHE A 41 -0.98 -23.31 -7.48
C PHE A 41 -1.85 -24.53 -7.14
N HIS A 42 -1.31 -25.74 -7.30
CA HIS A 42 -2.05 -26.97 -7.00
C HIS A 42 -2.43 -27.05 -5.51
N THR A 43 -1.53 -26.65 -4.61
CA THR A 43 -1.79 -26.69 -3.16
C THR A 43 -2.84 -25.66 -2.75
N LEU A 44 -2.78 -24.43 -3.29
CA LEU A 44 -3.80 -23.41 -3.05
C LEU A 44 -5.18 -23.87 -3.54
N ASP A 45 -5.24 -24.43 -4.74
CA ASP A 45 -6.48 -24.85 -5.38
C ASP A 45 -7.15 -26.01 -4.61
N ALA A 46 -6.35 -27.03 -4.24
CA ALA A 46 -6.82 -28.21 -3.54
C ALA A 46 -7.20 -27.94 -2.07
N PHE A 47 -6.33 -27.26 -1.31
CA PHE A 47 -6.51 -27.14 0.14
C PHE A 47 -7.20 -25.86 0.57
N ARG A 48 -7.12 -24.79 -0.23
CA ARG A 48 -7.68 -23.46 0.06
C ARG A 48 -7.26 -22.94 1.44
N GLY A 49 -6.00 -23.21 1.79
CA GLY A 49 -5.38 -22.91 3.08
C GLY A 49 -4.63 -21.57 3.10
N THR A 50 -3.69 -21.46 4.04
CA THR A 50 -2.83 -20.28 4.22
C THR A 50 -1.48 -20.53 3.58
N LEU A 51 -1.07 -19.65 2.66
CA LEU A 51 0.29 -19.69 2.09
C LEU A 51 1.24 -18.94 3.02
N ILE A 52 2.25 -19.64 3.53
CA ILE A 52 3.37 -19.04 4.27
C ILE A 52 4.59 -19.04 3.35
N PHE A 53 5.09 -17.85 3.00
CA PHE A 53 6.09 -17.70 1.95
C PHE A 53 7.33 -16.94 2.45
N ASP A 54 8.45 -17.66 2.58
CA ASP A 54 9.74 -17.07 2.94
C ASP A 54 10.53 -16.66 1.69
N GLU A 55 11.43 -15.69 1.85
CA GLU A 55 12.25 -15.10 0.77
C GLU A 55 11.43 -14.57 -0.40
N ALA A 56 10.34 -13.89 -0.08
CA ALA A 56 9.43 -13.28 -1.03
C ALA A 56 10.01 -11.97 -1.62
N ASP A 57 11.32 -11.87 -1.89
CA ASP A 57 11.95 -10.74 -2.55
C ASP A 57 11.92 -10.95 -4.07
N PHE A 58 10.94 -10.37 -4.75
CA PHE A 58 10.76 -10.52 -6.19
C PHE A 58 11.66 -9.54 -6.96
N ARG A 59 12.84 -10.00 -7.41
CA ARG A 59 13.62 -9.30 -8.45
C ARG A 59 13.51 -10.05 -9.78
N PHE A 60 13.27 -9.33 -10.89
CA PHE A 60 13.21 -9.81 -12.28
C PHE A 60 13.56 -11.30 -12.54
N SER A 61 12.53 -12.16 -12.62
CA SER A 61 12.55 -13.48 -13.26
C SER A 61 11.11 -13.92 -13.61
N ASP A 62 10.95 -14.80 -14.61
CA ASP A 62 9.62 -15.26 -15.09
C ASP A 62 8.81 -15.97 -13.99
N GLU A 63 9.47 -16.77 -13.15
CA GLU A 63 8.84 -17.48 -12.03
C GLU A 63 8.30 -16.51 -10.97
N ARG A 64 8.96 -15.37 -10.77
CA ARG A 64 8.52 -14.35 -9.80
C ARG A 64 7.29 -13.59 -10.30
N SER A 65 7.12 -13.44 -11.61
CA SER A 65 5.90 -12.86 -12.22
C SER A 65 4.64 -13.70 -11.90
N GLU A 66 4.76 -15.03 -11.88
CA GLU A 66 3.65 -15.92 -11.54
C GLU A 66 3.23 -15.81 -10.06
N ILE A 67 4.19 -15.62 -9.14
CA ILE A 67 3.89 -15.39 -7.72
C ILE A 67 3.17 -14.06 -7.54
N VAL A 68 3.58 -13.00 -8.26
CA VAL A 68 2.86 -11.72 -8.27
C VAL A 68 1.41 -11.91 -8.72
N LYS A 69 1.13 -12.77 -9.72
CA LYS A 69 -0.25 -13.12 -10.13
C LYS A 69 -1.03 -13.82 -9.03
N ILE A 70 -0.41 -14.76 -8.30
CA ILE A 70 -1.03 -15.41 -7.14
C ILE A 70 -1.42 -14.37 -6.09
N LEU A 71 -0.50 -13.47 -5.74
CA LEU A 71 -0.73 -12.46 -4.71
C LEU A 71 -1.76 -11.42 -5.17
N ASN A 72 -1.69 -10.97 -6.43
CA ASN A 72 -2.60 -9.98 -6.97
C ASN A 72 -4.05 -10.46 -7.07
N ASN A 73 -4.27 -11.74 -7.36
CA ASN A 73 -5.61 -12.34 -7.51
C ASN A 73 -6.11 -13.06 -6.24
N GLY A 74 -5.21 -13.40 -5.30
CA GLY A 74 -5.55 -14.21 -4.14
C GLY A 74 -6.24 -13.47 -2.97
N ASN A 75 -6.38 -12.14 -3.03
CA ASN A 75 -6.90 -11.33 -1.93
C ASN A 75 -8.43 -11.16 -1.96
N VAL A 76 -9.05 -11.50 -3.10
CA VAL A 76 -10.50 -11.44 -3.37
C VAL A 76 -10.97 -12.78 -3.94
N ARG A 77 -12.16 -13.26 -3.55
CA ARG A 77 -12.73 -14.51 -4.09
C ARG A 77 -13.18 -14.31 -5.54
N GLY A 78 -13.15 -15.37 -6.33
CA GLY A 78 -13.71 -15.37 -7.70
C GLY A 78 -12.73 -14.94 -8.79
N MET A 79 -11.46 -14.68 -8.46
CA MET A 79 -10.41 -14.34 -9.42
C MET A 79 -9.42 -15.52 -9.55
N PRO A 80 -9.73 -16.55 -10.36
CA PRO A 80 -8.78 -17.63 -10.60
C PRO A 80 -7.62 -17.16 -11.49
N VAL A 81 -6.51 -17.88 -11.43
CA VAL A 81 -5.39 -17.68 -12.36
C VAL A 81 -5.43 -18.81 -13.39
N LEU A 82 -5.51 -18.45 -14.67
CA LEU A 82 -5.50 -19.41 -15.76
C LEU A 82 -4.06 -19.82 -16.09
N ARG A 83 -3.82 -21.12 -16.19
CA ARG A 83 -2.54 -21.68 -16.63
C ARG A 83 -2.78 -22.82 -17.59
N THR A 84 -1.90 -22.95 -18.58
CA THR A 84 -1.89 -24.11 -19.46
C THR A 84 -1.23 -25.28 -18.73
N VAL A 85 -1.90 -26.43 -18.71
CA VAL A 85 -1.40 -27.68 -18.12
C VAL A 85 -1.43 -28.76 -19.19
N MET A 86 -0.35 -29.54 -19.26
CA MET A 86 -0.28 -30.68 -20.17
C MET A 86 -1.03 -31.85 -19.55
N ASN A 87 -2.04 -32.38 -20.24
CA ASN A 87 -2.78 -33.55 -19.79
C ASN A 87 -1.98 -34.85 -20.05
N ARG A 88 -2.54 -35.99 -19.64
CA ARG A 88 -1.92 -37.32 -19.86
C ARG A 88 -1.75 -37.66 -21.35
N GLN A 89 -2.52 -37.04 -22.24
CA GLN A 89 -2.47 -37.20 -23.70
C GLN A 89 -1.50 -36.22 -24.37
N ARG A 90 -0.71 -35.45 -23.60
CA ARG A 90 0.21 -34.41 -24.07
C ARG A 90 -0.47 -33.23 -24.78
N GLU A 91 -1.74 -32.99 -24.49
CA GLU A 91 -2.47 -31.83 -24.97
C GLU A 91 -2.39 -30.69 -23.95
N PHE A 92 -2.32 -29.47 -24.45
CA PHE A 92 -2.26 -28.25 -23.64
C PHE A 92 -3.67 -27.76 -23.31
N ASN A 93 -4.13 -27.99 -22.07
CA ASN A 93 -5.45 -27.57 -21.62
C ASN A 93 -5.37 -26.37 -20.68
N PRO A 94 -6.20 -25.33 -20.87
CA PRO A 94 -6.30 -24.24 -19.90
C PRO A 94 -6.97 -24.76 -18.62
N GLN A 95 -6.33 -24.52 -17.48
CA GLN A 95 -6.86 -24.82 -16.15
C GLN A 95 -6.95 -23.54 -15.33
N ALA A 96 -8.09 -23.36 -14.66
CA ALA A 96 -8.31 -22.27 -13.71
C ALA A 96 -7.91 -22.71 -12.30
N PHE A 97 -6.92 -22.05 -11.70
CA PHE A 97 -6.48 -22.32 -10.33
C PHE A 97 -7.07 -21.31 -9.35
N HIS A 98 -7.71 -21.79 -8.29
CA HIS A 98 -8.15 -20.96 -7.18
C HIS A 98 -6.98 -20.58 -6.28
N VAL A 99 -6.62 -19.29 -6.29
CA VAL A 99 -5.52 -18.75 -5.47
C VAL A 99 -5.99 -17.95 -4.27
N PHE A 100 -7.31 -17.83 -4.05
CA PHE A 100 -7.85 -17.10 -2.92
C PHE A 100 -7.52 -17.77 -1.58
N GLY A 101 -6.98 -17.00 -0.64
CA GLY A 101 -6.62 -17.50 0.69
C GLY A 101 -5.71 -16.51 1.42
N PRO A 102 -5.60 -16.57 2.74
CA PRO A 102 -4.69 -15.70 3.50
C PRO A 102 -3.22 -16.01 3.14
N LYS A 103 -2.38 -14.98 3.09
CA LYS A 103 -0.94 -15.08 2.79
C LYS A 103 -0.16 -14.41 3.91
N ILE A 104 0.91 -15.07 4.34
CA ILE A 104 1.94 -14.47 5.19
C ILE A 104 3.25 -14.55 4.43
N VAL A 105 3.91 -13.42 4.22
CA VAL A 105 5.15 -13.36 3.46
C VAL A 105 6.26 -12.71 4.27
N ALA A 106 7.50 -13.14 4.06
CA ALA A 106 8.68 -12.43 4.54
C ALA A 106 9.48 -11.88 3.35
N SER A 107 9.87 -10.61 3.44
CA SER A 107 10.74 -9.98 2.44
C SER A 107 11.77 -9.09 3.12
N ARG A 108 12.87 -8.80 2.43
CA ARG A 108 13.83 -7.77 2.84
C ARG A 108 13.33 -6.38 2.44
N GLY A 109 12.89 -6.26 1.19
CA GLY A 109 12.51 -5.00 0.58
C GLY A 109 11.02 -4.82 0.37
N ARG A 110 10.70 -3.71 -0.29
CA ARG A 110 9.37 -3.42 -0.85
C ARG A 110 9.25 -4.01 -2.24
N TYR A 111 8.03 -4.23 -2.70
CA TYR A 111 7.74 -4.51 -4.10
C TYR A 111 7.66 -3.23 -4.91
N GLU A 112 8.11 -3.30 -6.16
CA GLU A 112 7.98 -2.20 -7.13
C GLU A 112 6.50 -1.96 -7.49
N ASP A 113 5.69 -3.01 -7.55
CA ASP A 113 4.25 -2.93 -7.81
C ASP A 113 3.50 -2.37 -6.58
N ARG A 114 3.13 -1.09 -6.65
CA ARG A 114 2.34 -0.41 -5.61
C ARG A 114 0.96 -1.03 -5.40
N ALA A 115 0.34 -1.59 -6.44
CA ALA A 115 -0.93 -2.27 -6.29
C ALA A 115 -0.75 -3.53 -5.44
N LEU A 116 0.33 -4.29 -5.67
CA LEU A 116 0.70 -5.42 -4.82
C LEU A 116 1.01 -4.98 -3.38
N GLU A 117 1.85 -3.95 -3.19
CA GLU A 117 2.15 -3.37 -1.87
C GLU A 117 0.88 -3.05 -1.09
N SER A 118 -0.12 -2.46 -1.78
CA SER A 118 -1.37 -2.05 -1.15
C SER A 118 -2.19 -3.18 -0.54
N ARG A 119 -1.86 -4.47 -0.81
CA ARG A 119 -2.59 -5.64 -0.29
C ARG A 119 -2.05 -6.14 1.07
N PHE A 120 -0.91 -5.63 1.50
CA PHE A 120 -0.22 -6.08 2.70
C PHE A 120 -0.43 -5.16 3.89
N ILE A 121 -0.64 -5.78 5.04
CA ILE A 121 -0.34 -5.20 6.35
C ILE A 121 1.11 -5.57 6.63
N THR A 122 1.98 -4.55 6.76
CA THR A 122 3.42 -4.76 6.90
C THR A 122 3.86 -4.48 8.33
N GLU A 123 4.56 -5.44 8.92
CA GLU A 123 5.28 -5.28 10.18
C GLU A 123 6.78 -5.11 9.87
N GLU A 124 7.36 -4.00 10.32
CA GLU A 124 8.81 -3.76 10.23
C GLU A 124 9.54 -4.50 11.35
N MET A 125 10.46 -5.38 10.97
CA MET A 125 11.21 -6.26 11.85
C MET A 125 12.61 -5.70 12.11
N GLY A 126 13.15 -5.99 13.29
CA GLY A 126 14.48 -5.50 13.70
C GLY A 126 14.49 -4.15 14.41
N VAL A 127 13.32 -3.55 14.69
CA VAL A 127 13.21 -2.27 15.40
C VAL A 127 13.52 -2.41 16.91
N ARG A 128 13.45 -3.63 17.45
CA ARG A 128 13.67 -3.91 18.88
C ARG A 128 14.62 -5.08 19.06
N PRO A 129 15.47 -5.05 20.10
CA PRO A 129 16.29 -6.20 20.44
C PRO A 129 15.40 -7.40 20.80
N LEU A 130 15.92 -8.60 20.58
CA LEU A 130 15.27 -9.82 21.04
C LEU A 130 15.08 -9.74 22.56
N ARG A 131 13.87 -10.05 23.04
CA ARG A 131 13.61 -10.10 24.48
C ARG A 131 14.38 -11.27 25.10
N SER A 132 14.87 -11.09 26.32
CA SER A 132 15.66 -12.08 27.05
C SER A 132 14.90 -13.37 27.37
N ASP A 133 13.57 -13.33 27.40
CA ASP A 133 12.70 -14.48 27.69
C ASP A 133 12.38 -15.33 26.44
N ILE A 134 12.78 -14.88 25.25
CA ILE A 134 12.51 -15.60 24.00
C ILE A 134 13.71 -16.50 23.67
N PRO A 135 13.54 -17.83 23.61
CA PRO A 135 14.62 -18.73 23.23
C PRO A 135 14.94 -18.61 21.74
N ILE A 136 16.23 -18.70 21.41
CA ILE A 136 16.73 -18.67 20.02
C ILE A 136 16.08 -19.78 19.20
N ASN A 137 16.10 -21.00 19.71
CA ASN A 137 15.47 -22.16 19.08
C ASN A 137 14.05 -22.37 19.61
N LEU A 138 13.16 -22.88 18.75
CA LEU A 138 11.83 -23.28 19.20
C LEU A 138 11.98 -24.46 20.18
N PRO A 139 11.30 -24.44 21.34
CA PRO A 139 11.28 -25.60 22.21
C PRO A 139 10.52 -26.75 21.55
N SER A 140 10.76 -27.98 22.01
CA SER A 140 10.03 -29.17 21.52
C SER A 140 8.53 -29.11 21.80
N THR A 141 8.11 -28.36 22.82
CA THR A 141 6.69 -28.14 23.18
C THR A 141 5.94 -27.31 22.15
N PHE A 142 6.63 -26.54 21.32
CA PHE A 142 6.02 -25.60 20.37
C PHE A 142 4.97 -26.26 19.47
N THR A 143 5.24 -27.46 18.96
CA THR A 143 4.33 -28.14 18.03
C THR A 143 3.02 -28.53 18.72
N GLU A 144 3.10 -28.95 19.98
CA GLU A 144 1.93 -29.32 20.78
C GLU A 144 1.15 -28.08 21.22
N GLU A 145 1.84 -27.04 21.70
CA GLU A 145 1.21 -25.75 22.04
C GLU A 145 0.48 -25.14 20.84
N ALA A 146 1.11 -25.17 19.66
CA ALA A 146 0.49 -24.71 18.42
C ALA A 146 -0.72 -25.56 18.03
N ARG A 147 -0.67 -26.88 18.26
CA ARG A 147 -1.82 -27.78 18.03
C ARG A 147 -2.98 -27.43 18.95
N GLU A 148 -2.75 -27.31 20.25
CA GLU A 148 -3.79 -26.94 21.21
C GLU A 148 -4.47 -25.61 20.85
N LEU A 149 -3.68 -24.62 20.44
CA LEU A 149 -4.21 -23.34 19.98
C LEU A 149 -5.02 -23.48 18.69
N ARG A 150 -4.56 -24.28 17.71
CA ARG A 150 -5.34 -24.56 16.49
C ARG A 150 -6.66 -25.24 16.80
N ASP A 151 -6.70 -26.17 17.76
CA ASP A 151 -7.93 -26.87 18.16
C ASP A 151 -8.93 -25.89 18.80
N LYS A 152 -8.43 -24.96 19.64
CA LYS A 152 -9.24 -23.86 20.20
C LYS A 152 -9.77 -22.92 19.10
N LEU A 153 -8.93 -22.55 18.12
CA LEU A 153 -9.33 -21.72 16.98
C LEU A 153 -10.36 -22.42 16.08
N LEU A 154 -10.24 -23.74 15.90
CA LEU A 154 -11.21 -24.55 15.17
C LEU A 154 -12.57 -24.57 15.89
N LEU A 155 -12.57 -24.78 17.20
CA LEU A 155 -13.77 -24.73 18.03
C LEU A 155 -14.43 -23.34 17.99
N TYR A 156 -13.63 -22.27 18.10
CA TYR A 156 -14.12 -20.91 17.93
C TYR A 156 -14.83 -20.74 16.58
N ARG A 157 -14.23 -21.23 15.49
CA ARG A 157 -14.84 -21.18 14.17
C ARG A 157 -16.16 -21.93 14.13
N PHE A 158 -16.26 -23.15 14.67
CA PHE A 158 -17.53 -23.88 14.70
C PHE A 158 -18.63 -23.12 15.44
N ARG A 159 -18.28 -22.44 16.54
CA ARG A 159 -19.24 -21.67 17.34
C ARG A 159 -19.67 -20.37 16.67
N ARG A 160 -18.75 -19.65 16.03
CA ARG A 160 -18.96 -18.25 15.61
C ARG A 160 -19.08 -18.05 14.10
N ARG A 161 -18.85 -19.08 13.26
CA ARG A 161 -18.77 -18.93 11.80
C ARG A 161 -20.00 -18.25 11.17
N HIS A 162 -21.19 -18.50 11.71
CA HIS A 162 -22.45 -17.97 11.19
C HIS A 162 -22.75 -16.54 11.68
N GLU A 163 -22.14 -16.13 12.80
CA GLU A 163 -22.28 -14.79 13.38
C GLU A 163 -21.37 -13.78 12.68
N VAL A 164 -20.17 -14.21 12.26
CA VAL A 164 -19.18 -13.33 11.64
C VAL A 164 -19.66 -12.89 10.24
N LYS A 165 -19.97 -11.61 10.12
CA LYS A 165 -20.28 -10.90 8.88
C LYS A 165 -19.39 -9.66 8.77
N LEU A 166 -19.16 -9.19 7.56
CA LEU A 166 -18.51 -7.89 7.39
C LEU A 166 -19.47 -6.81 7.91
N ASP A 167 -18.97 -5.93 8.76
CA ASP A 167 -19.72 -4.81 9.31
C ASP A 167 -19.28 -3.49 8.65
N PRO A 168 -20.05 -2.97 7.66
CA PRO A 168 -19.71 -1.73 6.98
C PRO A 168 -19.58 -0.51 7.90
N ALA A 169 -20.18 -0.53 9.09
CA ALA A 169 -20.09 0.58 10.04
C ALA A 169 -18.67 0.75 10.60
N LEU A 170 -17.79 -0.25 10.48
CA LEU A 170 -16.41 -0.18 10.96
C LEU A 170 -15.47 0.57 10.01
N VAL A 171 -15.92 0.90 8.79
CA VAL A 171 -15.17 1.67 7.78
C VAL A 171 -14.81 3.05 8.31
N ASP A 172 -13.56 3.46 8.11
CA ASP A 172 -13.08 4.80 8.44
C ASP A 172 -12.97 5.63 7.16
N LEU A 173 -13.86 6.59 6.97
CA LEU A 173 -13.92 7.41 5.77
C LEU A 173 -12.69 8.32 5.58
N THR A 174 -11.86 8.49 6.61
CA THR A 174 -10.60 9.24 6.51
C THR A 174 -9.48 8.42 5.86
N LEU A 175 -9.63 7.09 5.78
CA LEU A 175 -8.64 6.20 5.20
C LEU A 175 -8.93 5.92 3.72
N GLU A 176 -7.88 5.62 2.95
CA GLU A 176 -8.07 5.19 1.56
C GLU A 176 -8.97 3.95 1.47
N PRO A 177 -9.85 3.87 0.45
CA PRO A 177 -10.77 2.74 0.28
C PRO A 177 -10.07 1.37 0.30
N ARG A 178 -8.84 1.30 -0.19
CA ARG A 178 -8.03 0.09 -0.21
C ARG A 178 -7.61 -0.38 1.19
N ILE A 179 -7.24 0.55 2.08
CA ILE A 179 -6.92 0.22 3.47
C ILE A 179 -8.18 -0.29 4.18
N ASN A 180 -9.30 0.40 3.99
CA ASN A 180 -10.59 -0.05 4.52
C ASN A 180 -10.94 -1.47 4.04
N GLN A 181 -10.77 -1.77 2.75
CA GLN A 181 -11.01 -3.11 2.20
C GLN A 181 -10.19 -4.23 2.87
N ILE A 182 -9.00 -3.89 3.36
CA ILE A 182 -8.03 -4.82 3.97
C ILE A 182 -8.27 -4.97 5.47
N MET A 183 -8.60 -3.87 6.15
CA MET A 183 -8.80 -3.85 7.60
C MET A 183 -10.20 -4.30 8.02
N LEU A 184 -11.22 -4.06 7.18
CA LEU A 184 -12.61 -4.39 7.49
C LEU A 184 -12.83 -5.85 7.91
N PRO A 185 -12.26 -6.87 7.22
CA PRO A 185 -12.39 -8.26 7.68
C PRO A 185 -11.77 -8.53 9.05
N LEU A 186 -10.69 -7.83 9.42
CA LEU A 186 -10.06 -7.98 10.74
C LEU A 186 -10.92 -7.34 11.82
N LEU A 187 -11.36 -6.10 11.58
CA LEU A 187 -12.23 -5.36 12.50
C LEU A 187 -13.56 -6.10 12.74
N SER A 188 -14.08 -6.78 11.71
CA SER A 188 -15.34 -7.55 11.82
C SER A 188 -15.19 -8.86 12.60
N VAL A 189 -13.97 -9.38 12.76
CA VAL A 189 -13.69 -10.62 13.51
C VAL A 189 -13.30 -10.33 14.96
N VAL A 190 -12.65 -9.19 15.21
CA VAL A 190 -12.19 -8.79 16.54
C VAL A 190 -13.34 -8.13 17.29
N HIS A 191 -13.74 -8.70 18.44
CA HIS A 191 -14.76 -8.12 19.32
C HIS A 191 -14.19 -7.25 20.45
N ASP A 192 -12.90 -7.42 20.77
CA ASP A 192 -12.22 -6.67 21.82
C ASP A 192 -11.90 -5.25 21.34
N VAL A 193 -12.38 -4.24 22.09
CA VAL A 193 -12.23 -2.83 21.74
C VAL A 193 -10.77 -2.38 21.72
N ALA A 194 -9.93 -2.88 22.63
CA ALA A 194 -8.51 -2.54 22.67
C ALA A 194 -7.77 -3.12 21.46
N VAL A 195 -8.08 -4.37 21.09
CA VAL A 195 -7.50 -4.99 19.88
C VAL A 195 -8.00 -4.29 18.61
N GLN A 196 -9.28 -3.91 18.53
CA GLN A 196 -9.80 -3.10 17.42
C GLN A 196 -9.06 -1.76 17.30
N ALA A 197 -8.78 -1.09 18.43
CA ALA A 197 -8.03 0.16 18.45
C ALA A 197 -6.60 -0.01 17.89
N GLU A 198 -5.91 -1.11 18.23
CA GLU A 198 -4.59 -1.41 17.66
C GLU A 198 -4.66 -1.70 16.15
N VAL A 199 -5.69 -2.40 15.66
CA VAL A 199 -5.91 -2.59 14.22
C VAL A 199 -6.14 -1.26 13.51
N ARG A 200 -6.95 -0.35 14.08
CA ARG A 200 -7.16 1.00 13.53
C ARG A 200 -5.88 1.83 13.53
N LYS A 201 -5.06 1.71 14.58
CA LYS A 201 -3.76 2.38 14.67
C LYS A 201 -2.80 1.88 13.58
N ALA A 202 -2.75 0.57 13.34
CA ALA A 202 -1.98 0.00 12.24
C ALA A 202 -2.45 0.52 10.86
N ALA A 203 -3.76 0.68 10.68
CA ALA A 203 -4.35 1.24 9.46
C ALA A 203 -3.92 2.70 9.22
N LYS A 204 -3.92 3.54 10.27
CA LYS A 204 -3.47 4.93 10.21
C LYS A 204 -1.98 5.03 9.87
N ARG A 205 -1.13 4.25 10.53
CA ARG A 205 0.32 4.19 10.21
C ARG A 205 0.57 3.78 8.76
N ALA A 206 -0.21 2.82 8.24
CA ALA A 206 -0.11 2.41 6.85
C ALA A 206 -0.50 3.54 5.89
N GLN A 207 -1.57 4.30 6.18
CA GLN A 207 -1.97 5.47 5.41
C GLN A 207 -0.88 6.56 5.43
N GLU A 208 -0.34 6.88 6.60
CA GLU A 208 0.73 7.86 6.78
C GLU A 208 1.97 7.52 5.96
N SER A 209 2.42 6.26 5.97
CA SER A 209 3.54 5.80 5.13
C SER A 209 3.25 5.98 3.64
N ILE A 210 2.04 5.63 3.19
CA ILE A 210 1.63 5.79 1.78
C ILE A 210 1.64 7.28 1.38
N ILE A 211 1.11 8.16 2.24
CA ILE A 211 1.09 9.60 2.00
C ILE A 211 2.52 10.15 1.93
N ALA A 212 3.36 9.84 2.92
CA ALA A 212 4.74 10.30 2.97
C ALA A 212 5.52 9.87 1.72
N GLU A 213 5.37 8.62 1.29
CA GLU A 213 6.00 8.13 0.06
C GLU A 213 5.51 8.84 -1.19
N ARG A 214 4.21 9.17 -1.27
CA ARG A 214 3.67 9.92 -2.40
C ARG A 214 4.18 11.35 -2.41
N GLY A 215 4.34 11.98 -1.25
CA GLY A 215 4.89 13.33 -1.13
C GLY A 215 6.31 13.45 -1.66
N LEU A 216 7.09 12.37 -1.63
CA LEU A 216 8.44 12.31 -2.21
C LEU A 216 8.46 12.11 -3.73
N LEU A 217 7.31 11.83 -4.35
CA LEU A 217 7.24 11.66 -5.78
C LEU A 217 7.25 13.02 -6.47
N MET A 218 7.93 13.09 -7.61
CA MET A 218 7.90 14.25 -8.50
C MET A 218 6.49 14.70 -8.88
N GLU A 219 5.55 13.76 -8.96
CA GLU A 219 4.12 14.00 -9.13
C GLU A 219 3.55 14.92 -8.04
N ALA A 220 3.98 14.76 -6.79
CA ALA A 220 3.60 15.65 -5.69
C ALA A 220 4.20 17.05 -5.86
N GLN A 221 5.48 17.13 -6.21
CA GLN A 221 6.16 18.40 -6.48
C GLN A 221 5.50 19.18 -7.63
N VAL A 222 5.14 18.49 -8.72
CA VAL A 222 4.42 19.08 -9.85
C VAL A 222 3.03 19.57 -9.45
N LEU A 223 2.32 18.81 -8.61
CA LEU A 223 1.00 19.22 -8.08
C LEU A 223 1.12 20.46 -7.19
N GLU A 224 2.13 20.51 -6.33
CA GLU A 224 2.40 21.65 -5.44
C GLU A 224 2.58 22.94 -6.25
N VAL A 225 3.48 22.92 -7.23
CA VAL A 225 3.74 24.07 -8.10
C VAL A 225 2.50 24.41 -8.92
N LEU A 226 1.78 23.41 -9.46
CA LEU A 226 0.58 23.65 -10.27
C LEU A 226 -0.51 24.36 -9.47
N ILE A 227 -0.83 23.87 -8.27
CA ILE A 227 -1.87 24.47 -7.43
C ILE A 227 -1.47 25.88 -7.02
N GLU A 228 -0.22 26.11 -6.66
CA GLU A 228 0.22 27.48 -6.35
C GLU A 228 0.04 28.43 -7.53
N GLN A 229 0.32 28.01 -8.77
CA GLN A 229 0.04 28.81 -9.97
C GLN A 229 -1.46 29.03 -10.20
N MET A 230 -2.29 28.03 -9.86
CA MET A 230 -3.75 28.14 -9.93
C MET A 230 -4.34 29.10 -8.88
N LEU A 231 -3.68 29.23 -7.74
CA LEU A 231 -4.13 30.09 -6.64
C LEU A 231 -3.58 31.52 -6.72
N SER A 232 -2.34 31.67 -7.16
CA SER A 232 -1.65 32.96 -7.24
C SER A 232 -2.04 33.81 -8.44
N SER A 233 -2.66 33.21 -9.47
CA SER A 233 -3.02 33.91 -10.70
C SER A 233 -4.52 33.87 -10.97
N ASN A 234 -5.09 35.00 -11.36
CA ASN A 234 -6.50 35.08 -11.80
C ASN A 234 -6.68 34.67 -13.28
N ARG A 235 -5.76 33.85 -13.81
CA ARG A 235 -5.74 33.40 -15.20
C ARG A 235 -6.76 32.26 -15.38
N ARG A 236 -7.31 32.11 -16.60
CA ARG A 236 -8.20 30.97 -16.93
C ARG A 236 -7.46 29.65 -17.16
N VAL A 237 -6.14 29.73 -17.34
CA VAL A 237 -5.26 28.60 -17.63
C VAL A 237 -3.89 28.82 -17.00
N VAL A 238 -3.21 27.73 -16.66
CA VAL A 238 -1.80 27.71 -16.24
C VAL A 238 -0.94 27.17 -17.36
N PRO A 239 -0.02 27.96 -17.94
CA PRO A 239 0.97 27.46 -18.87
C PRO A 239 1.82 26.35 -18.26
N VAL A 240 2.06 25.27 -19.00
CA VAL A 240 2.99 24.21 -18.56
C VAL A 240 4.39 24.78 -18.34
N ALA A 241 4.76 25.82 -19.08
CA ALA A 241 6.02 26.54 -18.88
C ALA A 241 6.14 27.16 -17.48
N ASP A 242 5.06 27.72 -16.93
CA ASP A 242 5.07 28.34 -15.61
C ASP A 242 5.28 27.27 -14.52
N VAL A 243 4.65 26.09 -14.70
CA VAL A 243 4.89 24.93 -13.82
C VAL A 243 6.34 24.45 -13.93
N THR A 244 6.90 24.36 -15.14
CA THR A 244 8.31 23.99 -15.34
C THR A 244 9.26 24.98 -14.67
N ILE A 245 9.01 26.29 -14.80
CA ILE A 245 9.82 27.33 -14.16
C ILE A 245 9.75 27.19 -12.63
N GLY A 246 8.56 26.99 -12.07
CA GLY A 246 8.41 26.75 -10.62
C GLY A 246 9.14 25.49 -10.16
N MET A 247 9.07 24.40 -10.93
CA MET A 247 9.80 23.15 -10.67
C MET A 247 11.31 23.35 -10.70
N ILE A 248 11.86 24.04 -11.71
CA ILE A 248 13.29 24.35 -11.80
C ILE A 248 13.74 25.18 -10.61
N ARG A 249 12.95 26.20 -10.24
CA ARG A 249 13.27 27.10 -9.14
C ARG A 249 13.36 26.39 -7.79
N ARG A 250 12.48 25.42 -7.51
CA ARG A 250 12.44 24.72 -6.21
C ARG A 250 13.27 23.45 -6.17
N TYR A 251 13.19 22.65 -7.22
CA TYR A 251 13.71 21.28 -7.23
C TYR A 251 14.76 21.05 -8.31
N GLY A 252 15.22 22.10 -9.01
CA GLY A 252 16.18 21.96 -10.11
C GLY A 252 17.49 21.26 -9.73
N THR A 253 17.92 21.36 -8.47
CA THR A 253 19.12 20.70 -7.94
C THR A 253 18.90 19.24 -7.53
N GLU A 254 17.66 18.78 -7.46
CA GLU A 254 17.31 17.41 -7.07
C GLU A 254 17.34 16.43 -8.26
N TYR A 255 17.44 16.94 -9.48
CA TYR A 255 17.37 16.14 -10.71
C TYR A 255 18.65 16.29 -11.55
N ASP A 256 19.26 15.16 -11.88
CA ASP A 256 20.44 15.10 -12.76
C ASP A 256 20.13 15.47 -14.22
N VAL A 257 18.84 15.46 -14.60
CA VAL A 257 18.37 15.73 -15.97
C VAL A 257 17.62 17.07 -15.98
N PRO A 258 17.85 17.93 -16.99
CA PRO A 258 17.14 19.20 -17.11
C PRO A 258 15.61 19.02 -17.15
N ILE A 259 14.93 19.74 -16.26
CA ILE A 259 13.47 19.76 -16.22
C ILE A 259 12.95 20.52 -17.45
N SER A 260 12.09 19.88 -18.24
CA SER A 260 11.57 20.45 -19.50
C SER A 260 10.04 20.46 -19.56
N ASN A 261 9.48 21.38 -20.35
CA ASN A 261 8.03 21.47 -20.60
C ASN A 261 7.44 20.16 -21.13
N ARG A 262 8.20 19.42 -21.95
CA ARG A 262 7.77 18.13 -22.48
C ARG A 262 7.64 17.10 -21.36
N TRP A 263 8.59 17.10 -20.43
CA TRP A 263 8.59 16.17 -19.31
C TRP A 263 7.48 16.47 -18.31
N ILE A 264 7.36 17.73 -17.88
CA ILE A 264 6.25 18.19 -17.02
C ILE A 264 4.89 17.92 -17.66
N GLY A 265 4.73 18.25 -18.95
CA GLY A 265 3.50 17.94 -19.69
C GLY A 265 3.20 16.43 -19.76
N SER A 266 4.23 15.57 -19.81
CA SER A 266 4.04 14.11 -19.74
C SER A 266 3.58 13.66 -18.36
N ILE A 267 4.08 14.25 -17.28
CA ILE A 267 3.67 13.93 -15.91
C ILE A 267 2.21 14.32 -15.69
N LEU A 268 1.86 15.56 -16.04
CA LEU A 268 0.49 16.08 -15.94
C LEU A 268 -0.51 15.15 -16.65
N ARG A 269 -0.24 14.78 -17.90
CA ARG A 269 -1.16 13.93 -18.69
C ARG A 269 -1.11 12.45 -18.35
N LYS A 270 0.07 11.84 -18.26
CA LYS A 270 0.20 10.37 -18.18
C LYS A 270 0.16 9.84 -16.75
N LYS A 271 0.59 10.64 -15.78
CA LYS A 271 0.71 10.19 -14.39
C LYS A 271 -0.37 10.78 -13.49
N LEU A 272 -0.63 12.08 -13.63
CA LEU A 272 -1.67 12.79 -12.87
C LEU A 272 -3.03 12.77 -13.57
N ASN A 273 -3.07 12.35 -14.84
CA ASN A 273 -4.27 12.30 -15.67
C ASN A 273 -5.01 13.65 -15.75
N LEU A 274 -4.28 14.76 -15.68
CA LEU A 274 -4.83 16.11 -15.83
C LEU A 274 -4.94 16.47 -17.31
N GLN A 275 -6.04 17.10 -17.69
CA GLN A 275 -6.22 17.56 -19.07
C GLN A 275 -5.30 18.73 -19.39
N THR A 276 -4.70 18.69 -20.57
CA THR A 276 -3.89 19.80 -21.11
C THR A 276 -4.26 20.02 -22.57
N TYR A 277 -4.33 21.26 -23.02
CA TYR A 277 -4.57 21.59 -24.42
C TYR A 277 -3.60 22.67 -24.91
N LYS A 278 -3.55 22.89 -26.23
CA LYS A 278 -2.68 23.90 -26.84
C LYS A 278 -3.43 25.22 -26.96
N SER A 279 -2.87 26.29 -26.42
CA SER A 279 -3.38 27.67 -26.50
C SER A 279 -2.24 28.59 -26.93
N HIS A 280 -2.47 29.38 -27.99
CA HIS A 280 -1.46 30.32 -28.55
C HIS A 280 -0.05 29.71 -28.72
N GLY A 281 0.02 28.46 -29.20
CA GLY A 281 1.30 27.77 -29.44
C GLY A 281 1.86 27.01 -28.23
N VAL A 282 1.36 27.22 -27.02
CA VAL A 282 1.88 26.65 -25.77
C VAL A 282 0.87 25.68 -25.15
N TYR A 283 1.35 24.63 -24.45
CA TYR A 283 0.47 23.75 -23.68
C TYR A 283 0.07 24.39 -22.35
N VAL A 284 -1.20 24.27 -22.00
CA VAL A 284 -1.78 24.86 -20.79
C VAL A 284 -2.68 23.85 -20.07
N VAL A 285 -2.81 24.03 -18.75
CA VAL A 285 -3.77 23.33 -17.88
C VAL A 285 -4.95 24.27 -17.61
N PRO A 286 -6.21 23.89 -17.90
CA PRO A 286 -7.36 24.74 -17.61
C PRO A 286 -7.69 24.79 -16.11
N MET A 287 -8.26 25.91 -15.64
CA MET A 287 -8.75 26.02 -14.25
C MET A 287 -9.88 25.04 -13.91
N ALA A 288 -10.57 24.48 -14.93
CA ALA A 288 -11.54 23.40 -14.72
C ALA A 288 -10.92 22.13 -14.07
N GLU A 289 -9.61 21.93 -14.18
CA GLU A 289 -8.90 20.82 -13.54
C GLU A 289 -8.53 21.11 -12.07
N ARG A 290 -8.85 22.29 -11.53
CA ARG A 290 -8.44 22.72 -10.18
C ARG A 290 -8.96 21.79 -9.09
N GLU A 291 -10.25 21.48 -9.08
CA GLU A 291 -10.86 20.60 -8.06
C GLU A 291 -10.19 19.22 -8.07
N LYS A 292 -9.90 18.69 -9.27
CA LYS A 292 -9.17 17.43 -9.43
C LYS A 292 -7.73 17.53 -8.94
N ALA A 293 -7.04 18.63 -9.21
CA ALA A 293 -5.70 18.88 -8.71
C ALA A 293 -5.67 18.98 -7.17
N GLU A 294 -6.66 19.63 -6.55
CA GLU A 294 -6.80 19.72 -5.09
C GLU A 294 -7.05 18.33 -4.46
N MET A 295 -7.92 17.50 -5.05
CA MET A 295 -8.11 16.11 -4.63
C MET A 295 -6.83 15.27 -4.76
N LEU A 296 -6.05 15.50 -5.82
CA LEU A 296 -4.75 14.85 -6.01
C LEU A 296 -3.74 15.34 -4.95
N CYS A 297 -3.70 16.62 -4.60
CA CYS A 297 -2.85 17.13 -3.52
C CYS A 297 -3.12 16.41 -2.20
N GLN A 298 -4.38 16.25 -1.81
CA GLN A 298 -4.76 15.48 -0.60
C GLN A 298 -4.23 14.04 -0.68
N ARG A 299 -4.39 13.40 -1.84
CA ARG A 299 -3.93 12.01 -2.06
C ARG A 299 -2.41 11.85 -2.03
N TYR A 300 -1.67 12.88 -2.41
CA TYR A 300 -0.21 12.91 -2.44
C TYR A 300 0.40 13.52 -1.17
N GLY A 301 -0.41 14.00 -0.22
CA GLY A 301 0.09 14.65 1.00
C GLY A 301 0.66 16.04 0.78
N VAL A 302 0.30 16.69 -0.32
CA VAL A 302 0.76 18.05 -0.64
C VAL A 302 -0.07 19.04 0.17
N SER A 303 0.60 19.77 1.06
CA SER A 303 0.00 20.85 1.84
C SER A 303 -0.06 22.11 0.98
N VAL A 304 -1.26 22.60 0.68
CA VAL A 304 -1.42 23.86 -0.04
C VAL A 304 -1.31 24.99 0.96
N THR A 305 -0.09 25.45 1.21
CA THR A 305 0.13 26.63 2.07
C THR A 305 -0.23 27.88 1.27
N MET A 306 -1.38 28.49 1.60
CA MET A 306 -1.66 29.85 1.16
C MET A 306 -0.83 30.80 2.02
N ASP A 307 0.30 31.28 1.50
CA ASP A 307 0.95 32.47 2.06
C ASP A 307 0.01 33.67 1.86
N THR A 308 -0.88 33.85 2.84
CA THR A 308 -1.67 35.08 2.99
C THR A 308 -0.88 36.02 3.86
N THR A 309 0.13 36.67 3.26
CA THR A 309 0.72 37.90 3.81
C THR A 309 0.40 39.07 2.89
N SER A 310 -0.89 39.40 2.79
CA SER A 310 -1.29 40.79 2.58
C SER A 310 -1.17 41.50 3.93
N THR A 311 -0.04 42.16 4.17
CA THR A 311 0.11 43.09 5.29
C THR A 311 -0.85 44.25 5.04
N GLU A 312 -2.08 44.14 5.55
CA GLU A 312 -2.96 45.28 5.76
C GLU A 312 -2.28 46.19 6.79
N ALA A 313 -1.60 47.23 6.32
CA ALA A 313 -1.22 48.35 7.15
C ALA A 313 -2.51 49.09 7.57
N LYS A 314 -3.12 48.67 8.67
CA LYS A 314 -4.14 49.42 9.39
C LYS A 314 -3.58 49.84 10.76
N GLY A 315 -3.23 51.12 10.80
CA GLY A 315 -3.47 52.03 11.92
C GLY A 315 -2.48 51.97 13.08
N ASP A 316 -1.88 53.13 13.37
CA ASP A 316 -1.98 53.63 14.73
C ASP A 316 -2.09 55.18 14.73
N LEU A 317 -3.31 55.66 15.00
CA LEU A 317 -3.60 57.01 15.45
C LEU A 317 -3.62 56.92 16.98
N GLY A 318 -2.55 57.37 17.63
CA GLY A 318 -2.43 57.40 19.08
C GLY A 318 -1.84 58.71 19.55
N THR A 319 -2.72 59.65 19.88
CA THR A 319 -2.42 60.88 20.63
C THR A 319 -1.84 60.57 22.02
N SER A 320 -0.77 61.23 22.41
CA SER A 320 -0.46 61.50 23.82
C SER A 320 -0.09 62.98 23.98
N GLY A 321 -0.94 63.72 24.68
CA GLY A 321 -0.63 65.05 25.18
C GLY A 321 0.05 64.95 26.54
N THR A 322 1.04 65.81 26.75
CA THR A 322 1.39 66.40 28.05
C THR A 322 2.14 67.70 27.80
N SER A 323 1.41 68.82 27.84
CA SER A 323 1.68 70.01 28.65
C SER A 323 0.39 70.83 28.68
#